data_AF-D0NBD5-F1
#
_entry.id   AF-D0NBD5-F1
#
_cell.length_a   1.000
_cell.length_b   1.000
_cell.length_c   1.000
_cell.angle_alpha   90.00
_cell.angle_beta   90.00
_cell.angle_gamma   90.00
#
_symmetry.space_group_name_H-M   'P 1'
#
loop_
_entity.id
_entity.type
_entity.pdbx_description
1 polymer ?
#
loop_
_entity_poly.entity_id
_entity_poly.type
_entity_poly.pdbx_seq_one_letter_code
_entity_poly.pdbx_strand_id
1 'polypeptide(L)'
;MALRQSFQALRSVTARRALLRNFSVAPHAADKFEFPQEHEGLNIEFNWSLADDDVTPHGDAFRNLSWPKLEELAKQEKPAGKKVAIEEVDVSIVFNDFEGLYEKVTEHLSTEPNLYTQDGAAGSFQDDRTRVRVISDSPVVALFAQSLLVRVPIKDPHAARPIVVYVATGGEFKDKDPQAQLLMDNDDEGATFVKVVITGAADLSTIKDSIGLAKKKLLDVAESGSLVVPADVLVKDNKTALVFNATGAGRAAAINNGQLYSAHLSIWNPLGVTSLFGGAIVDAASKVTKKHVLAVEDGLAVNVPCNNLVEHPKAAVFVDKAAKGVKSISSAEAAALLKKVDSDVDVEKFEALLKKANTKSFVVSSDAEVDAALAKQNK
;
A
#
# COMPACT_ATOMS: atom_id res chain seq x y z
N MET A 1 59.16 94.88 -40.40
CA MET A 1 60.24 94.84 -39.38
C MET A 1 59.64 95.32 -38.06
N ALA A 2 59.92 94.57 -36.99
CA ALA A 2 59.59 94.79 -35.57
C ALA A 2 58.09 94.73 -35.18
N LEU A 3 57.54 93.70 -34.50
CA LEU A 3 57.75 93.09 -33.15
C LEU A 3 56.82 93.66 -32.06
N ARG A 4 56.28 92.70 -31.26
CA ARG A 4 55.60 92.78 -29.94
C ARG A 4 54.08 92.96 -29.96
N GLN A 5 53.27 92.37 -29.08
CA GLN A 5 53.41 91.38 -27.98
C GLN A 5 51.98 91.03 -27.52
N SER A 6 51.72 89.79 -27.08
CA SER A 6 50.80 89.35 -26.00
C SER A 6 50.46 87.86 -26.24
N PHE A 7 51.01 86.89 -25.52
CA PHE A 7 50.76 86.45 -24.14
C PHE A 7 49.28 86.35 -23.75
N GLN A 8 48.83 85.09 -23.56
CA GLN A 8 47.83 84.55 -22.61
C GLN A 8 47.05 83.41 -23.30
N ALA A 9 46.73 82.26 -22.70
CA ALA A 9 47.10 81.62 -21.45
C ALA A 9 46.66 80.15 -21.61
N LEU A 10 47.49 79.22 -21.12
CA LEU A 10 47.10 77.83 -20.86
C LEU A 10 45.87 77.81 -19.94
N ARG A 11 44.78 77.14 -20.34
CA ARG A 11 43.77 76.65 -19.40
C ARG A 11 43.77 75.13 -19.40
N SER A 12 44.12 74.63 -18.22
CA SER A 12 44.19 73.25 -17.80
C SER A 12 42.85 72.52 -17.99
N VAL A 13 42.95 71.29 -18.44
CA VAL A 13 41.85 70.33 -18.46
C VAL A 13 41.53 69.96 -17.02
N THR A 14 40.44 70.51 -16.48
CA THR A 14 39.83 70.02 -15.24
C THR A 14 39.24 68.64 -15.46
N ALA A 15 39.93 67.61 -14.97
CA ALA A 15 39.41 66.25 -14.86
C ALA A 15 38.17 66.25 -13.94
N ARG A 16 36.98 66.13 -14.53
CA ARG A 16 35.76 65.78 -13.79
C ARG A 16 35.84 64.30 -13.44
N ARG A 17 36.23 63.99 -12.20
CA ARG A 17 36.00 62.65 -11.61
C ARG A 17 34.50 62.44 -11.51
N ALA A 18 33.94 61.63 -12.41
CA ALA A 18 32.63 61.05 -12.21
C ALA A 18 32.72 60.08 -11.03
N LEU A 19 32.14 60.47 -9.90
CA LEU A 19 31.84 59.56 -8.79
C LEU A 19 30.72 58.63 -9.28
N LEU A 20 31.10 57.52 -9.90
CA LEU A 20 30.20 56.37 -10.02
C LEU A 20 29.94 55.89 -8.59
N ARG A 21 28.81 56.31 -8.03
CA ARG A 21 28.23 55.63 -6.88
C ARG A 21 27.89 54.22 -7.34
N ASN A 22 28.80 53.27 -7.10
CA ASN A 22 28.44 51.87 -7.06
C ASN A 22 27.42 51.74 -5.94
N PHE A 23 26.14 51.69 -6.29
CA PHE A 23 25.13 51.10 -5.44
C PHE A 23 25.44 49.62 -5.37
N SER A 24 26.38 49.26 -4.49
CA SER A 24 26.49 47.89 -3.99
C SER A 24 25.17 47.65 -3.27
N VAL A 25 24.22 47.00 -3.95
CA VAL A 25 23.07 46.40 -3.30
C VAL A 25 23.66 45.46 -2.26
N ALA A 26 23.48 45.78 -0.98
CA ALA A 26 23.88 44.88 0.08
C ALA A 26 23.17 43.54 -0.19
N PRO A 27 23.88 42.40 -0.14
CA PRO A 27 23.24 41.11 -0.39
C PRO A 27 22.05 40.98 0.55
N HIS A 28 20.86 40.88 -0.03
CA HIS A 28 19.63 40.69 0.70
C HIS A 28 19.69 39.31 1.37
N ALA A 29 19.03 39.12 2.51
CA ALA A 29 18.92 37.78 3.11
C ALA A 29 18.35 36.73 2.12
N ALA A 30 17.54 37.15 1.15
CA ALA A 30 17.03 36.31 0.07
C ALA A 30 18.11 35.90 -0.97
N ASP A 31 19.22 36.63 -1.05
CA ASP A 31 20.36 36.31 -1.93
C ASP A 31 21.27 35.24 -1.31
N LYS A 32 21.05 34.89 -0.04
CA LYS A 32 21.70 33.79 0.69
C LYS A 32 20.69 32.70 1.00
N PHE A 33 20.09 32.14 -0.05
CA PHE A 33 19.32 30.92 0.08
C PHE A 33 20.24 29.71 -0.10
N GLU A 34 20.71 29.13 1.01
CA GLU A 34 21.30 27.80 0.98
C GLU A 34 20.15 26.81 0.84
N PHE A 35 19.94 26.35 -0.41
CA PHE A 35 18.98 25.30 -0.68
C PHE A 35 19.37 24.07 0.15
N PRO A 36 18.47 23.49 0.97
CA PRO A 36 18.78 22.32 1.78
C PRO A 36 19.37 21.21 0.90
N GLN A 37 20.52 20.66 1.28
CA GLN A 37 21.12 19.57 0.53
C GLN A 37 20.22 18.34 0.64
N GLU A 38 19.80 17.79 -0.49
CA GLU A 38 19.01 16.56 -0.50
C GLU A 38 19.76 15.42 0.21
N HIS A 39 19.01 14.63 0.97
CA HIS A 39 19.48 13.39 1.59
C HIS A 39 18.35 12.36 1.59
N GLU A 40 18.58 11.18 2.16
CA GLU A 40 17.61 10.08 2.06
C GLU A 40 16.22 10.41 2.65
N GLY A 41 16.16 11.28 3.66
CA GLY A 41 14.93 11.78 4.27
C GLY A 41 14.46 13.13 3.71
N LEU A 42 15.21 13.73 2.79
CA LEU A 42 14.86 15.01 2.18
C LEU A 42 15.03 14.90 0.67
N ASN A 43 14.00 14.38 0.01
CA ASN A 43 13.90 14.31 -1.44
C ASN A 43 12.79 15.26 -1.90
N ILE A 44 13.16 16.27 -2.68
CA ILE A 44 12.27 17.39 -3.01
C ILE A 44 11.04 16.89 -3.79
N GLU A 45 11.26 16.12 -4.86
CA GLU A 45 10.19 15.57 -5.70
C GLU A 45 9.24 14.67 -4.90
N PHE A 46 9.78 13.84 -4.00
CA PHE A 46 8.94 13.01 -3.15
C PHE A 46 8.13 13.84 -2.16
N ASN A 47 8.71 14.87 -1.55
CA ASN A 47 8.00 15.76 -0.63
C ASN A 47 6.86 16.51 -1.34
N TRP A 48 7.07 16.99 -2.57
CA TRP A 48 5.98 17.55 -3.39
C TRP A 48 4.90 16.51 -3.66
N SER A 49 5.30 15.27 -3.97
CA SER A 49 4.33 14.20 -4.17
C SER A 49 3.54 13.85 -2.90
N LEU A 50 4.06 14.11 -1.70
CA LEU A 50 3.31 13.96 -0.46
C LEU A 50 2.36 15.13 -0.23
N ALA A 51 2.74 16.34 -0.65
CA ALA A 51 1.85 17.49 -0.60
C ALA A 51 0.61 17.30 -1.50
N ASP A 52 0.76 16.60 -2.64
CA ASP A 52 -0.39 16.15 -3.45
C ASP A 52 -1.30 15.15 -2.70
N ASP A 53 -0.79 14.48 -1.67
CA ASP A 53 -1.55 13.61 -0.75
C ASP A 53 -2.00 14.35 0.52
N ASP A 54 -2.00 15.68 0.51
CA ASP A 54 -2.34 16.57 1.64
C ASP A 54 -1.39 16.46 2.85
N VAL A 55 -0.20 15.87 2.69
CA VAL A 55 0.83 15.79 3.74
C VAL A 55 2.05 16.60 3.33
N THR A 56 2.35 17.68 4.05
CA THR A 56 3.51 18.54 3.77
C THR A 56 4.60 18.29 4.83
N PRO A 57 5.64 17.48 4.54
CA PRO A 57 6.61 17.10 5.57
C PRO A 57 7.43 18.30 6.04
N HIS A 58 7.44 18.55 7.35
CA HIS A 58 8.35 19.49 7.99
C HIS A 58 9.67 18.84 8.43
N GLY A 59 9.63 17.53 8.68
CA GLY A 59 10.79 16.70 9.01
C GLY A 59 11.28 15.85 7.84
N ASP A 60 11.94 14.75 8.16
CA ASP A 60 12.43 13.79 7.18
C ASP A 60 11.28 12.90 6.68
N ALA A 61 11.15 12.72 5.37
CA ALA A 61 10.22 11.81 4.75
C ALA A 61 10.95 10.75 3.93
N PHE A 62 10.82 9.49 4.34
CA PHE A 62 11.50 8.38 3.71
C PHE A 62 10.57 7.59 2.80
N ARG A 63 10.92 7.50 1.52
CA ARG A 63 10.20 6.69 0.52
C ARG A 63 10.84 5.31 0.37
N ASN A 64 10.06 4.25 0.59
CA ASN A 64 10.44 2.86 0.32
C ASN A 64 11.81 2.48 0.93
N LEU A 65 12.04 2.80 2.21
CA LEU A 65 13.27 2.43 2.91
C LEU A 65 13.59 0.95 2.77
N SER A 66 14.88 0.63 2.76
CA SER A 66 15.31 -0.76 2.66
C SER A 66 14.93 -1.57 3.90
N TRP A 67 14.67 -2.86 3.69
CA TRP A 67 14.34 -3.81 4.76
C TRP A 67 15.27 -3.72 5.98
N PRO A 68 16.62 -3.73 5.85
CA PRO A 68 17.48 -3.67 7.04
C PRO A 68 17.30 -2.38 7.85
N LYS A 69 17.08 -1.24 7.18
CA LYS A 69 16.86 0.04 7.85
C LYS A 69 15.52 0.05 8.59
N LEU A 70 14.44 -0.40 7.93
CA LEU A 70 13.14 -0.51 8.56
C LEU A 70 13.16 -1.50 9.72
N GLU A 71 13.81 -2.66 9.58
CA GLU A 71 13.99 -3.63 10.68
C GLU A 71 14.78 -3.04 11.85
N GLU A 72 15.78 -2.20 11.58
CA GLU A 72 16.54 -1.52 12.64
C GLU A 72 15.70 -0.51 13.40
N LEU A 73 14.95 0.34 12.68
CA LEU A 73 14.05 1.33 13.27
C LEU A 73 12.87 0.69 14.01
N ALA A 74 12.28 -0.35 13.41
CA ALA A 74 11.15 -1.09 13.97
C ALA A 74 11.47 -1.84 15.27
N LYS A 75 12.74 -2.12 15.60
CA LYS A 75 13.11 -2.80 16.87
C LYS A 75 12.66 -2.03 18.11
N GLN A 76 12.46 -0.72 17.99
CA GLN A 76 12.06 0.15 19.09
C GLN A 76 10.56 0.06 19.37
N GLU A 77 9.79 -0.50 18.44
CA GLU A 77 8.34 -0.57 18.47
C GLU A 77 7.87 -2.02 18.50
N LYS A 78 6.73 -2.27 19.15
CA LYS A 78 6.10 -3.59 19.17
C LYS A 78 4.65 -3.44 18.70
N PRO A 79 4.21 -4.29 17.76
CA PRO A 79 2.79 -4.37 17.41
C PRO A 79 2.01 -4.79 18.64
N ALA A 80 1.06 -3.95 19.04
CA ALA A 80 0.17 -4.16 20.18
C ALA A 80 -1.20 -3.53 19.88
N GLY A 81 -1.56 -3.43 18.60
CA GLY A 81 -2.78 -2.79 18.17
C GLY A 81 -4.02 -3.63 18.49
N LYS A 82 -5.18 -2.97 18.51
CA LYS A 82 -6.49 -3.64 18.58
C LYS A 82 -7.09 -3.68 17.18
N LYS A 83 -7.81 -4.76 16.86
CA LYS A 83 -8.56 -4.85 15.61
C LYS A 83 -9.67 -3.79 15.57
N VAL A 84 -9.78 -3.11 14.42
CA VAL A 84 -10.77 -2.05 14.20
C VAL A 84 -11.67 -2.39 13.01
N ALA A 85 -12.95 -2.05 13.13
CA ALA A 85 -13.87 -2.11 12.00
C ALA A 85 -13.68 -0.86 11.13
N ILE A 86 -13.54 -1.05 9.83
CA ILE A 86 -13.38 0.06 8.88
C ILE A 86 -14.76 0.65 8.62
N GLU A 87 -14.96 1.90 9.01
CA GLU A 87 -16.17 2.66 8.73
C GLU A 87 -16.10 3.23 7.30
N GLU A 88 -17.07 2.87 6.48
CA GLU A 88 -17.20 3.44 5.14
C GLU A 88 -17.97 4.75 5.22
N VAL A 89 -17.34 5.85 4.78
CA VAL A 89 -17.96 7.16 4.77
C VAL A 89 -18.42 7.48 3.35
N ASP A 90 -19.72 7.75 3.22
CA ASP A 90 -20.33 8.19 1.97
C ASP A 90 -19.97 9.65 1.68
N VAL A 91 -19.72 9.98 0.40
CA VAL A 91 -19.40 11.34 -0.07
C VAL A 91 -20.46 12.36 0.39
N SER A 92 -21.71 11.93 0.57
CA SER A 92 -22.81 12.76 1.07
C SER A 92 -22.71 13.17 2.55
N ILE A 93 -21.81 12.57 3.34
CA ILE A 93 -21.62 12.80 4.80
C ILE A 93 -20.23 13.40 5.11
N VAL A 94 -19.42 13.71 4.08
CA VAL A 94 -17.98 14.06 4.18
C VAL A 94 -17.67 15.22 5.12
N PHE A 95 -18.54 16.22 5.18
CA PHE A 95 -18.24 17.52 5.79
C PHE A 95 -18.04 17.52 7.32
N ASN A 96 -18.33 16.44 8.05
CA ASN A 96 -18.18 16.45 9.53
C ASN A 96 -17.32 15.32 10.10
N ASP A 97 -17.50 14.08 9.62
CA ASP A 97 -16.89 12.93 10.30
C ASP A 97 -15.55 12.49 9.67
N PHE A 98 -15.47 12.41 8.33
CA PHE A 98 -14.23 12.04 7.65
C PHE A 98 -13.24 13.20 7.53
N GLU A 99 -13.69 14.35 7.03
CA GLU A 99 -12.82 15.52 6.81
C GLU A 99 -12.14 15.97 8.11
N GLY A 100 -12.88 16.02 9.22
CA GLY A 100 -12.33 16.41 10.52
C GLY A 100 -11.32 15.41 11.13
N LEU A 101 -11.42 14.11 10.84
CA LEU A 101 -10.40 13.13 11.24
C LEU A 101 -9.21 13.16 10.28
N TYR A 102 -9.50 13.25 8.99
CA TYR A 102 -8.52 13.30 7.91
C TYR A 102 -7.55 14.48 8.07
N GLU A 103 -8.07 15.70 8.24
CA GLU A 103 -7.25 16.91 8.42
C GLU A 103 -6.31 16.79 9.61
N LYS A 104 -6.80 16.29 10.75
CA LYS A 104 -5.96 16.09 11.95
C LYS A 104 -4.85 15.08 11.71
N VAL A 105 -5.15 14.00 10.99
CA VAL A 105 -4.16 12.98 10.65
C VAL A 105 -3.12 13.54 9.69
N THR A 106 -3.52 14.25 8.64
CA THR A 106 -2.59 14.85 7.69
C THR A 106 -1.75 15.96 8.30
N GLU A 107 -2.33 16.78 9.19
CA GLU A 107 -1.60 17.80 9.95
C GLU A 107 -0.57 17.15 10.90
N HIS A 108 -1.00 16.14 11.67
CA HIS A 108 -0.11 15.37 12.54
C HIS A 108 1.07 14.81 11.76
N LEU A 109 0.81 14.05 10.69
CA LEU A 109 1.83 13.45 9.84
C LEU A 109 2.77 14.52 9.25
N SER A 110 2.24 15.67 8.82
CA SER A 110 3.05 16.77 8.28
C SER A 110 4.06 17.32 9.30
N THR A 111 3.72 17.31 10.58
CA THR A 111 4.57 17.84 11.66
C THR A 111 5.51 16.83 12.30
N GLU A 112 5.37 15.54 11.98
CA GLU A 112 6.22 14.49 12.55
C GLU A 112 7.68 14.64 12.10
N PRO A 113 8.65 14.39 12.99
CA PRO A 113 10.07 14.49 12.64
C PRO A 113 10.50 13.49 11.56
N ASN A 114 9.84 12.33 11.50
CA ASN A 114 10.14 11.26 10.54
C ASN A 114 8.84 10.67 10.01
N LEU A 115 8.70 10.66 8.69
CA LEU A 115 7.63 9.97 7.97
C LEU A 115 8.17 8.78 7.21
N TYR A 116 7.43 7.69 7.26
CA TYR A 116 7.75 6.45 6.56
C TYR A 116 6.67 6.16 5.55
N THR A 117 7.03 6.21 4.27
CA THR A 117 6.11 5.96 3.17
C THR A 117 6.50 4.71 2.42
N GLN A 118 5.52 3.86 2.15
CA GLN A 118 5.70 2.65 1.37
C GLN A 118 4.75 2.65 0.17
N ASP A 119 5.35 2.83 -1.01
CA ASP A 119 4.67 2.65 -2.30
C ASP A 119 4.73 1.17 -2.71
N GLY A 120 3.60 0.67 -3.21
CA GLY A 120 3.43 -0.67 -3.72
C GLY A 120 2.19 -0.79 -4.60
N ALA A 121 1.63 -2.00 -4.67
CA ALA A 121 0.34 -2.20 -5.32
C ALA A 121 -0.48 -3.32 -4.67
N ALA A 122 -1.79 -3.23 -4.90
CA ALA A 122 -2.76 -4.30 -4.77
C ALA A 122 -2.99 -4.91 -6.17
N GLY A 123 -2.64 -6.18 -6.35
CA GLY A 123 -2.68 -6.86 -7.65
C GLY A 123 -1.29 -7.03 -8.28
N SER A 124 -0.86 -8.28 -8.51
CA SER A 124 0.43 -8.57 -9.17
C SER A 124 0.37 -8.44 -10.69
N PHE A 125 -0.79 -8.69 -11.28
CA PHE A 125 -1.03 -8.60 -12.72
C PHE A 125 -1.16 -7.15 -13.17
N GLN A 126 -0.43 -6.77 -14.22
CA GLN A 126 -0.35 -5.37 -14.68
C GLN A 126 -1.71 -4.71 -14.91
N ASP A 127 -2.69 -5.41 -15.47
CA ASP A 127 -3.98 -4.81 -15.84
C ASP A 127 -4.94 -4.67 -14.65
N ASP A 128 -4.77 -5.50 -13.61
CA ASP A 128 -5.55 -5.42 -12.37
C ASP A 128 -4.79 -4.69 -11.26
N ARG A 129 -3.59 -4.20 -11.54
CA ARG A 129 -2.71 -3.58 -10.56
C ARG A 129 -3.23 -2.20 -10.19
N THR A 130 -3.58 -2.03 -8.93
CA THR A 130 -3.89 -0.73 -8.34
C THR A 130 -2.72 -0.29 -7.47
N ARG A 131 -2.16 0.89 -7.75
CA ARG A 131 -1.08 1.43 -6.92
C ARG A 131 -1.62 1.84 -5.55
N VAL A 132 -0.80 1.56 -4.54
CA VAL A 132 -1.11 1.85 -3.13
C VAL A 132 0.06 2.63 -2.56
N ARG A 133 -0.24 3.69 -1.82
CA ARG A 133 0.72 4.38 -0.95
C ARG A 133 0.25 4.27 0.49
N VAL A 134 1.16 3.87 1.37
CA VAL A 134 0.93 3.90 2.83
C VAL A 134 1.86 4.96 3.41
N ILE A 135 1.29 5.95 4.10
CA ILE A 135 2.00 7.06 4.77
C ILE A 135 1.82 6.87 6.27
N SER A 136 2.92 6.85 7.03
CA SER A 136 2.88 6.54 8.46
C SER A 136 3.96 7.26 9.25
N ASP A 137 3.69 7.54 10.52
CA ASP A 137 4.68 7.98 11.51
C ASP A 137 5.47 6.81 12.14
N SER A 138 5.01 5.57 11.96
CA SER A 138 5.65 4.35 12.48
C SER A 138 6.47 3.59 11.41
N PRO A 139 7.74 3.22 11.70
CA PRO A 139 8.54 2.32 10.87
C PRO A 139 8.02 0.87 10.86
N VAL A 140 7.33 0.41 11.91
CA VAL A 140 6.69 -0.93 11.93
C VAL A 140 5.58 -1.03 10.89
N VAL A 141 4.78 0.03 10.76
CA VAL A 141 3.73 0.11 9.74
C VAL A 141 4.32 0.09 8.33
N ALA A 142 5.39 0.85 8.08
CA ALA A 142 6.07 0.84 6.78
C ALA A 142 6.70 -0.53 6.46
N LEU A 143 7.30 -1.20 7.46
CA LEU A 143 7.84 -2.55 7.33
C LEU A 143 6.73 -3.58 7.05
N PHE A 144 5.56 -3.43 7.69
CA PHE A 144 4.40 -4.26 7.42
C PHE A 144 3.88 -4.07 5.99
N ALA A 145 3.70 -2.82 5.56
CA ALA A 145 3.31 -2.51 4.19
C ALA A 145 4.32 -3.05 3.17
N GLN A 146 5.63 -2.97 3.46
CA GLN A 146 6.68 -3.50 2.59
C GLN A 146 6.67 -5.04 2.53
N SER A 147 6.26 -5.69 3.62
CA SER A 147 6.07 -7.14 3.69
C SER A 147 4.88 -7.58 2.85
N LEU A 148 3.80 -6.81 2.90
CA LEU A 148 2.48 -7.17 2.38
C LEU A 148 2.25 -6.77 0.92
N LEU A 149 2.64 -5.56 0.51
CA LEU A 149 2.30 -5.01 -0.81
C LEU A 149 3.05 -5.71 -1.93
N VAL A 150 2.44 -5.76 -3.11
CA VAL A 150 3.13 -6.16 -4.33
C VAL A 150 4.19 -5.11 -4.65
N ARG A 151 5.44 -5.57 -4.84
CA ARG A 151 6.51 -4.67 -5.28
C ARG A 151 6.30 -4.26 -6.72
N VAL A 152 6.30 -2.96 -6.94
CA VAL A 152 6.27 -2.36 -8.27
C VAL A 152 7.58 -1.62 -8.51
N PRO A 153 8.05 -1.53 -9.78
CA PRO A 153 9.19 -0.68 -10.09
C PRO A 153 8.95 0.74 -9.58
N ILE A 154 9.93 1.27 -8.84
CA ILE A 154 9.89 2.64 -8.33
C ILE A 154 9.95 3.55 -9.56
N LYS A 155 8.82 4.18 -9.86
CA LYS A 155 8.66 5.20 -10.91
C LYS A 155 8.58 6.58 -10.26
N ASP A 156 8.30 7.56 -11.10
CA ASP A 156 7.82 8.90 -10.76
C ASP A 156 7.02 8.92 -9.43
N PRO A 157 7.46 9.71 -8.42
CA PRO A 157 6.72 9.96 -7.18
C PRO A 157 5.28 10.44 -7.38
N HIS A 158 4.98 11.17 -8.46
CA HIS A 158 3.66 11.74 -8.76
C HIS A 158 2.74 10.81 -9.54
N ALA A 159 3.20 9.59 -9.86
CA ALA A 159 2.37 8.66 -10.60
C ALA A 159 1.05 8.35 -9.86
N ALA A 160 -0.06 8.39 -10.60
CA ALA A 160 -1.40 8.17 -10.09
C ALA A 160 -1.51 6.95 -9.17
N ARG A 161 -2.12 7.15 -8.00
CA ARG A 161 -2.26 6.18 -6.92
C ARG A 161 -3.70 6.17 -6.42
N PRO A 162 -4.54 5.26 -6.94
CA PRO A 162 -5.95 5.23 -6.58
C PRO A 162 -6.23 4.84 -5.13
N ILE A 163 -5.24 4.35 -4.37
CA ILE A 163 -5.40 4.02 -2.95
C ILE A 163 -4.29 4.70 -2.14
N VAL A 164 -4.67 5.54 -1.18
CA VAL A 164 -3.76 6.14 -0.21
C VAL A 164 -4.23 5.82 1.20
N VAL A 165 -3.33 5.29 2.02
CA VAL A 165 -3.59 4.90 3.42
C VAL A 165 -2.75 5.78 4.33
N TYR A 166 -3.39 6.53 5.20
CA TYR A 166 -2.79 7.39 6.21
C TYR A 166 -2.87 6.68 7.57
N VAL A 167 -1.74 6.48 8.21
CA VAL A 167 -1.66 5.79 9.51
C VAL A 167 -0.96 6.68 10.53
N ALA A 168 -1.70 7.19 11.50
CA ALA A 168 -1.16 8.01 12.58
C ALA A 168 -1.23 7.26 13.92
N THR A 169 -0.07 6.88 14.45
CA THR A 169 0.05 6.09 15.69
C THR A 169 0.58 6.91 16.87
N GLY A 170 1.20 8.07 16.59
CA GLY A 170 1.84 8.96 17.54
C GLY A 170 1.02 10.20 17.92
N GLY A 171 1.71 11.19 18.49
CA GLY A 171 1.14 12.50 18.85
C GLY A 171 -0.14 12.42 19.67
N GLU A 172 -1.19 13.09 19.20
CA GLU A 172 -2.49 13.09 19.87
C GLU A 172 -3.26 11.78 19.73
N PHE A 173 -2.88 10.90 18.79
CA PHE A 173 -3.53 9.61 18.57
C PHE A 173 -2.94 8.50 19.44
N LYS A 174 -1.78 8.76 20.05
CA LYS A 174 -1.15 7.85 20.99
C LYS A 174 -2.10 7.54 22.16
N ASP A 175 -2.21 6.26 22.49
CA ASP A 175 -3.06 5.74 23.57
C ASP A 175 -4.58 6.01 23.42
N LYS A 176 -5.04 6.58 22.28
CA LYS A 176 -6.46 6.68 21.95
C LYS A 176 -6.98 5.34 21.42
N ASP A 177 -8.29 5.13 21.57
CA ASP A 177 -8.95 3.99 20.94
C ASP A 177 -8.82 4.11 19.42
N PRO A 178 -8.41 3.04 18.73
CA PRO A 178 -8.09 3.12 17.33
C PRO A 178 -9.33 3.24 16.46
N GLN A 179 -9.23 4.03 15.39
CA GLN A 179 -10.31 4.30 14.44
C GLN A 179 -9.81 4.05 13.02
N ALA A 180 -10.71 3.60 12.14
CA ALA A 180 -10.40 3.39 10.73
C ALA A 180 -11.59 3.83 9.87
N GLN A 181 -11.34 4.74 8.94
CA GLN A 181 -12.35 5.25 8.01
C GLN A 181 -11.87 5.12 6.57
N LEU A 182 -12.81 4.86 5.66
CA LEU A 182 -12.55 4.74 4.22
C LEU A 182 -13.51 5.66 3.47
N LEU A 183 -12.95 6.56 2.67
CA LEU A 183 -13.66 7.41 1.73
C LEU A 183 -13.30 6.98 0.31
N MET A 184 -14.31 6.79 -0.52
CA MET A 184 -14.16 6.65 -1.97
C MET A 184 -14.76 7.88 -2.63
N ASP A 185 -13.99 8.56 -3.48
CA ASP A 185 -14.41 9.77 -4.16
C ASP A 185 -13.78 9.86 -5.56
N ASN A 186 -14.11 10.88 -6.34
CA ASN A 186 -13.53 11.15 -7.64
C ASN A 186 -12.77 12.47 -7.63
N ASP A 187 -11.65 12.52 -8.34
CA ASP A 187 -10.93 13.78 -8.55
C ASP A 187 -11.67 14.69 -9.55
N ASP A 188 -11.11 15.89 -9.77
CA ASP A 188 -11.66 16.87 -10.72
C ASP A 188 -11.71 16.36 -12.17
N GLU A 189 -10.90 15.34 -12.49
CA GLU A 189 -10.87 14.68 -13.80
C GLU A 189 -11.83 13.48 -13.88
N GLY A 190 -12.52 13.16 -12.77
CA GLY A 190 -13.47 12.05 -12.66
C GLY A 190 -12.83 10.69 -12.40
N ALA A 191 -11.53 10.62 -12.07
CA ALA A 191 -10.88 9.38 -11.71
C ALA A 191 -11.17 9.01 -10.25
N THR A 192 -11.66 7.80 -10.03
CA THR A 192 -11.99 7.31 -8.70
C THR A 192 -10.74 6.98 -7.89
N PHE A 193 -10.70 7.47 -6.66
CA PHE A 193 -9.68 7.16 -5.67
C PHE A 193 -10.31 6.75 -4.33
N VAL A 194 -9.49 6.16 -3.47
CA VAL A 194 -9.86 5.75 -2.12
C VAL A 194 -8.82 6.28 -1.14
N LYS A 195 -9.26 7.07 -0.17
CA LYS A 195 -8.48 7.51 0.98
C LYS A 195 -8.89 6.68 2.20
N VAL A 196 -7.91 6.11 2.90
CA VAL A 196 -8.12 5.36 4.14
C VAL A 196 -7.38 6.06 5.26
N VAL A 197 -8.05 6.36 6.36
CA VAL A 197 -7.48 6.99 7.55
C VAL A 197 -7.52 6.01 8.70
N ILE A 198 -6.38 5.73 9.31
CA ILE A 198 -6.23 4.83 10.46
C ILE A 198 -5.51 5.58 11.57
N THR A 199 -6.07 5.57 12.77
CA THR A 199 -5.50 6.27 13.92
C THR A 199 -5.36 5.37 15.15
N GLY A 200 -4.46 5.79 16.05
CA GLY A 200 -4.21 5.12 17.31
C GLY A 200 -3.49 3.77 17.14
N ALA A 201 -3.54 2.94 18.16
CA ALA A 201 -2.95 1.61 18.13
C ALA A 201 -3.89 0.62 17.41
N ALA A 202 -4.11 0.80 16.11
CA ALA A 202 -4.82 -0.17 15.27
C ALA A 202 -3.92 -1.38 14.99
N ASP A 203 -4.51 -2.57 14.88
CA ASP A 203 -3.74 -3.75 14.46
C ASP A 203 -3.24 -3.59 13.02
N LEU A 204 -2.09 -4.20 12.73
CA LEU A 204 -1.52 -4.11 11.38
C LEU A 204 -2.43 -4.79 10.35
N SER A 205 -3.28 -5.73 10.78
CA SER A 205 -4.23 -6.41 9.91
C SER A 205 -5.32 -5.47 9.38
N THR A 206 -5.69 -4.39 10.08
CA THR A 206 -6.61 -3.35 9.59
C THR A 206 -6.07 -2.67 8.32
N ILE A 207 -4.75 -2.48 8.20
CA ILE A 207 -4.14 -1.91 6.98
C ILE A 207 -4.35 -2.86 5.79
N LYS A 208 -4.16 -4.17 6.00
CA LYS A 208 -4.42 -5.18 4.97
C LYS A 208 -5.90 -5.21 4.58
N ASP A 209 -6.79 -5.25 5.58
CA ASP A 209 -8.23 -5.37 5.36
C ASP A 209 -8.78 -4.11 4.63
N SER A 210 -8.28 -2.92 4.96
CA SER A 210 -8.67 -1.66 4.30
C SER A 210 -8.20 -1.55 2.86
N ILE A 211 -6.97 -1.98 2.54
CA ILE A 211 -6.48 -2.05 1.15
C ILE A 211 -7.32 -3.06 0.35
N GLY A 212 -7.68 -4.19 0.96
CA GLY A 212 -8.57 -5.19 0.35
C GLY A 212 -9.95 -4.62 0.03
N LEU A 213 -10.55 -3.91 0.99
CA LEU A 213 -11.85 -3.25 0.84
C LEU A 213 -11.81 -2.16 -0.24
N ALA A 214 -10.78 -1.30 -0.21
CA ALA A 214 -10.56 -0.27 -1.22
C ALA A 214 -10.47 -0.86 -2.64
N LYS A 215 -9.74 -1.97 -2.80
CA LYS A 215 -9.61 -2.65 -4.09
C LYS A 215 -10.94 -3.24 -4.58
N LYS A 216 -11.76 -3.81 -3.69
CA LYS A 216 -13.10 -4.31 -4.05
C LYS A 216 -13.97 -3.17 -4.60
N LYS A 217 -14.06 -2.06 -3.84
CA LYS A 217 -14.85 -0.89 -4.24
C LYS A 217 -14.43 -0.31 -5.59
N LEU A 218 -13.12 -0.17 -5.83
CA LEU A 218 -12.61 0.30 -7.12
C LEU A 218 -12.96 -0.64 -8.28
N LEU A 219 -13.00 -1.95 -8.06
CA LEU A 219 -13.40 -2.91 -9.08
C LEU A 219 -14.91 -2.88 -9.35
N ASP A 220 -15.71 -2.62 -8.32
CA ASP A 220 -17.17 -2.48 -8.43
C ASP A 220 -17.53 -1.24 -9.26
N VAL A 221 -16.90 -0.09 -8.97
CA VAL A 221 -17.09 1.15 -9.75
C VAL A 221 -16.62 1.01 -11.20
N ALA A 222 -15.52 0.29 -11.42
CA ALA A 222 -14.99 0.07 -12.77
C ALA A 222 -15.79 -0.98 -13.58
N GLU A 223 -16.85 -1.57 -13.01
CA GLU A 223 -17.60 -2.70 -13.59
C GLU A 223 -16.68 -3.81 -14.12
N SER A 224 -15.56 -4.04 -13.42
CA SER A 224 -14.49 -4.90 -13.92
C SER A 224 -14.96 -6.34 -14.06
N GLY A 225 -14.44 -7.09 -15.03
CA GLY A 225 -14.61 -8.55 -15.10
C GLY A 225 -13.90 -9.31 -13.96
N SER A 226 -13.06 -8.63 -13.18
CA SER A 226 -12.26 -9.19 -12.10
C SER A 226 -13.02 -9.26 -10.77
N LEU A 227 -12.80 -10.32 -10.00
CA LEU A 227 -13.42 -10.54 -8.70
C LEU A 227 -12.35 -10.74 -7.64
N VAL A 228 -12.41 -9.97 -6.55
CA VAL A 228 -11.59 -10.24 -5.35
C VAL A 228 -12.23 -11.39 -4.58
N VAL A 229 -11.44 -12.43 -4.30
CA VAL A 229 -11.87 -13.60 -3.53
C VAL A 229 -11.00 -13.77 -2.28
N PRO A 230 -11.58 -14.08 -1.11
CA PRO A 230 -10.88 -14.34 0.15
C PRO A 230 -10.29 -15.75 0.19
N ALA A 231 -9.37 -16.00 -0.74
CA ALA A 231 -8.71 -17.29 -0.90
C ALA A 231 -7.20 -17.13 -1.01
N ASP A 232 -6.52 -18.09 -0.39
CA ASP A 232 -5.12 -18.36 -0.68
C ASP A 232 -5.04 -19.12 -2.01
N VAL A 233 -3.97 -18.88 -2.76
CA VAL A 233 -3.72 -19.57 -4.03
C VAL A 233 -2.51 -20.46 -3.86
N LEU A 234 -2.72 -21.76 -4.06
CA LEU A 234 -1.65 -22.74 -4.09
C LEU A 234 -1.37 -23.15 -5.53
N VAL A 235 -0.09 -23.23 -5.89
CA VAL A 235 0.38 -23.73 -7.17
C VAL A 235 1.26 -24.96 -6.93
N LYS A 236 0.85 -26.09 -7.47
CA LYS A 236 1.56 -27.37 -7.38
C LYS A 236 1.52 -28.07 -8.73
N ASP A 237 2.67 -28.50 -9.24
CA ASP A 237 2.78 -29.19 -10.54
C ASP A 237 2.07 -28.43 -11.68
N ASN A 238 2.23 -27.09 -11.69
CA ASN A 238 1.58 -26.16 -12.62
C ASN A 238 0.04 -26.16 -12.57
N LYS A 239 -0.56 -26.63 -11.47
CA LYS A 239 -1.99 -26.56 -11.21
C LYS A 239 -2.28 -25.55 -10.11
N THR A 240 -3.21 -24.66 -10.40
CA THR A 240 -3.67 -23.61 -9.48
C THR A 240 -4.87 -24.10 -8.68
N ALA A 241 -4.90 -23.80 -7.39
CA ALA A 241 -6.03 -24.07 -6.50
C ALA A 241 -6.35 -22.87 -5.63
N LEU A 242 -7.64 -22.59 -5.46
CA LEU A 242 -8.12 -21.66 -4.44
C LEU A 242 -8.36 -22.42 -3.15
N VAL A 243 -7.83 -21.91 -2.03
CA VAL A 243 -8.04 -22.46 -0.70
C VAL A 243 -8.68 -21.39 0.17
N PHE A 244 -9.94 -21.61 0.52
CA PHE A 244 -10.72 -20.74 1.40
C PHE A 244 -10.58 -21.21 2.85
N ASN A 245 -10.52 -20.24 3.78
CA ASN A 245 -10.32 -20.48 5.21
C ASN A 245 -9.01 -21.23 5.56
N ALA A 246 -7.98 -21.06 4.74
CA ALA A 246 -6.65 -21.59 5.04
C ALA A 246 -6.12 -21.02 6.37
N THR A 247 -5.50 -21.87 7.19
CA THR A 247 -4.93 -21.45 8.48
C THR A 247 -3.55 -20.81 8.32
N GLY A 248 -3.09 -20.03 9.30
CA GLY A 248 -1.74 -19.46 9.26
C GLY A 248 -0.65 -20.53 9.26
N ALA A 249 -0.85 -21.65 9.96
CA ALA A 249 -0.01 -22.84 9.87
C ALA A 249 -0.02 -23.47 8.46
N GLY A 250 -1.19 -23.57 7.82
CA GLY A 250 -1.33 -24.03 6.43
C GLY A 250 -0.54 -23.15 5.46
N ARG A 251 -0.66 -21.83 5.60
CA ARG A 251 0.13 -20.86 4.83
C ARG A 251 1.62 -21.02 5.04
N ALA A 252 2.08 -21.17 6.29
CA ALA A 252 3.50 -21.37 6.57
C ALA A 252 4.05 -22.63 5.92
N ALA A 253 3.30 -23.74 5.97
CA ALA A 253 3.66 -24.98 5.29
C ALA A 253 3.75 -24.77 3.77
N ALA A 254 2.77 -24.11 3.16
CA ALA A 254 2.75 -23.80 1.74
C ALA A 254 3.91 -22.89 1.31
N ILE A 255 4.30 -21.91 2.14
CA ILE A 255 5.47 -21.05 1.89
C ILE A 255 6.76 -21.87 1.90
N ASN A 256 6.93 -22.73 2.91
CA ASN A 256 8.12 -23.56 3.05
C ASN A 256 8.27 -24.57 1.91
N ASN A 257 7.14 -25.05 1.36
CA ASN A 257 7.11 -25.93 0.21
C ASN A 257 7.20 -25.20 -1.14
N GLY A 258 7.24 -23.86 -1.15
CA GLY A 258 7.25 -23.06 -2.38
C GLY A 258 5.96 -23.14 -3.19
N GLN A 259 4.83 -23.47 -2.55
CA GLN A 259 3.53 -23.70 -3.18
C GLN A 259 2.60 -22.50 -3.06
N LEU A 260 2.80 -21.62 -2.08
CA LEU A 260 1.96 -20.43 -1.89
C LEU A 260 2.26 -19.38 -2.97
N TYR A 261 1.27 -19.10 -3.81
CA TYR A 261 1.32 -18.04 -4.81
C TYR A 261 0.72 -16.73 -4.29
N SER A 262 -0.41 -16.81 -3.60
CA SER A 262 -1.12 -15.68 -3.03
C SER A 262 -1.73 -16.04 -1.68
N ALA A 263 -1.87 -15.06 -0.78
CA ALA A 263 -2.47 -15.23 0.53
C ALA A 263 -3.53 -14.16 0.81
N HIS A 264 -4.50 -14.52 1.65
CA HIS A 264 -5.63 -13.72 2.13
C HIS A 264 -6.65 -13.36 1.08
N LEU A 265 -6.24 -12.56 0.09
CA LEU A 265 -7.09 -12.08 -0.99
C LEU A 265 -6.38 -12.31 -2.33
N SER A 266 -7.15 -12.80 -3.29
CA SER A 266 -6.71 -13.01 -4.67
C SER A 266 -7.69 -12.34 -5.63
N ILE A 267 -7.22 -11.96 -6.81
CA ILE A 267 -8.09 -11.40 -7.86
C ILE A 267 -8.22 -12.47 -8.94
N TRP A 268 -9.45 -12.95 -9.15
CA TRP A 268 -9.79 -13.84 -10.24
C TRP A 268 -10.36 -13.02 -11.39
N ASN A 269 -9.60 -12.93 -12.47
CA ASN A 269 -9.95 -12.18 -13.67
C ASN A 269 -10.24 -13.14 -14.86
N PRO A 270 -10.67 -12.62 -16.03
CA PRO A 270 -10.94 -13.45 -17.19
C PRO A 270 -9.73 -14.20 -17.78
N LEU A 271 -8.49 -13.84 -17.41
CA LEU A 271 -7.24 -14.44 -17.90
C LEU A 271 -6.66 -15.49 -16.94
N GLY A 272 -7.00 -15.43 -15.65
CA GLY A 272 -6.38 -16.27 -14.64
C GLY A 272 -6.63 -15.78 -13.22
N VAL A 273 -5.69 -16.09 -12.34
CA VAL A 273 -5.68 -15.59 -10.95
C VAL A 273 -4.41 -14.82 -10.72
N THR A 274 -4.54 -13.68 -10.05
CA THR A 274 -3.42 -12.84 -9.65
C THR A 274 -3.48 -12.56 -8.15
N SER A 275 -2.32 -12.32 -7.55
CA SER A 275 -2.24 -12.07 -6.12
C SER A 275 -2.69 -10.65 -5.81
N LEU A 276 -3.54 -10.44 -4.80
CA LEU A 276 -3.81 -9.07 -4.34
C LEU A 276 -2.62 -8.54 -3.54
N PHE A 277 -2.04 -9.36 -2.67
CA PHE A 277 -0.89 -9.00 -1.84
C PHE A 277 0.39 -9.73 -2.24
N GLY A 278 1.55 -9.09 -2.06
CA GLY A 278 2.88 -9.71 -2.20
C GLY A 278 3.42 -10.31 -0.90
N GLY A 279 2.56 -10.56 0.09
CA GLY A 279 2.94 -11.09 1.39
C GLY A 279 1.83 -11.92 2.03
N ALA A 280 2.20 -12.64 3.08
CA ALA A 280 1.30 -13.48 3.86
C ALA A 280 1.47 -13.18 5.35
N ILE A 281 0.43 -13.46 6.12
CA ILE A 281 0.46 -13.45 7.59
C ILE A 281 0.28 -14.90 7.99
N VAL A 282 1.16 -15.42 8.83
CA VAL A 282 1.11 -16.79 9.34
C VAL A 282 1.02 -16.81 10.86
N ASP A 283 0.70 -17.95 11.45
CA ASP A 283 0.61 -18.05 12.92
C ASP A 283 1.98 -17.81 13.57
N ALA A 284 2.00 -17.16 14.74
CA ALA A 284 3.23 -16.81 15.45
C ALA A 284 4.12 -18.03 15.78
N ALA A 285 3.51 -19.19 16.02
CA ALA A 285 4.22 -20.44 16.31
C ALA A 285 4.82 -21.11 15.05
N SER A 286 4.46 -20.64 13.86
CA SER A 286 4.90 -21.25 12.61
C SER A 286 6.34 -20.89 12.28
N LYS A 287 7.13 -21.90 11.91
CA LYS A 287 8.47 -21.67 11.36
C LYS A 287 8.37 -21.35 9.87
N VAL A 288 8.87 -20.20 9.45
CA VAL A 288 8.94 -19.81 8.04
C VAL A 288 10.41 -19.73 7.61
N THR A 289 10.74 -20.27 6.45
CA THR A 289 12.10 -20.28 5.88
C THR A 289 12.53 -18.94 5.26
N LYS A 290 11.62 -17.97 5.18
CA LYS A 290 11.86 -16.67 4.57
C LYS A 290 12.71 -15.77 5.48
N LYS A 291 13.51 -14.93 4.82
CA LYS A 291 14.23 -13.83 5.46
C LYS A 291 13.27 -12.64 5.60
N HIS A 292 13.53 -11.77 6.58
CA HIS A 292 12.73 -10.59 6.88
C HIS A 292 11.30 -10.92 7.30
N VAL A 293 11.15 -11.21 8.59
CA VAL A 293 9.90 -11.58 9.23
C VAL A 293 9.54 -10.49 10.21
N LEU A 294 8.33 -9.95 10.10
CA LEU A 294 7.79 -8.98 11.04
C LEU A 294 6.78 -9.67 11.95
N ALA A 295 6.95 -9.54 13.27
CA ALA A 295 5.89 -9.91 14.19
C ALA A 295 4.68 -8.97 13.99
N VAL A 296 3.48 -9.53 14.01
CA VAL A 296 2.20 -8.80 14.05
C VAL A 296 1.39 -9.34 15.22
N GLU A 297 0.30 -8.67 15.59
CA GLU A 297 -0.49 -8.98 16.80
C GLU A 297 -0.84 -10.47 16.91
N ASP A 298 -1.35 -11.07 15.83
CA ASP A 298 -1.80 -12.47 15.79
C ASP A 298 -0.86 -13.40 15.00
N GLY A 299 0.37 -12.98 14.69
CA GLY A 299 1.20 -13.77 13.79
C GLY A 299 2.53 -13.18 13.35
N LEU A 300 2.95 -13.62 12.16
CA LEU A 300 4.15 -13.14 11.48
C LEU A 300 3.78 -12.73 10.06
N ALA A 301 4.09 -11.48 9.69
CA ALA A 301 4.04 -11.01 8.32
C ALA A 301 5.34 -11.38 7.59
N VAL A 302 5.20 -11.97 6.40
CA VAL A 302 6.31 -12.43 5.58
C VAL A 302 6.08 -12.07 4.12
N ASN A 303 7.13 -11.63 3.44
CA ASN A 303 7.05 -11.36 2.01
C ASN A 303 7.03 -12.68 1.21
N VAL A 304 6.08 -12.79 0.29
CA VAL A 304 5.92 -13.94 -0.60
C VAL A 304 5.97 -13.39 -2.04
N PRO A 305 7.13 -13.53 -2.72
CA PRO A 305 7.27 -13.04 -4.08
C PRO A 305 6.14 -13.57 -4.97
N CYS A 306 5.34 -12.65 -5.50
CA CYS A 306 4.23 -12.94 -6.38
C CYS A 306 4.67 -12.80 -7.85
N ASN A 307 4.28 -13.77 -8.68
CA ASN A 307 4.44 -13.68 -10.13
C ASN A 307 3.24 -12.95 -10.75
N ASN A 308 3.34 -12.54 -12.01
CA ASN A 308 2.35 -11.69 -12.69
C ASN A 308 0.93 -12.30 -12.68
N LEU A 309 0.77 -13.51 -13.22
CA LEU A 309 -0.53 -14.19 -13.40
C LEU A 309 -0.31 -15.71 -13.36
N VAL A 310 -1.28 -16.45 -12.81
CA VAL A 310 -1.33 -17.91 -12.92
C VAL A 310 -2.61 -18.35 -13.63
N GLU A 311 -2.60 -19.58 -14.16
CA GLU A 311 -3.77 -20.16 -14.83
C GLU A 311 -4.99 -20.21 -13.90
N HIS A 312 -6.18 -20.28 -14.52
CA HIS A 312 -7.44 -20.45 -13.80
C HIS A 312 -7.39 -21.65 -12.84
N PRO A 313 -8.03 -21.52 -11.66
CA PRO A 313 -7.99 -22.53 -10.64
C PRO A 313 -8.71 -23.78 -11.12
N LYS A 314 -8.04 -24.90 -10.91
CA LYS A 314 -8.47 -26.23 -11.28
C LYS A 314 -9.31 -26.84 -10.15
N ALA A 315 -9.05 -26.42 -8.91
CA ALA A 315 -9.86 -26.74 -7.74
C ALA A 315 -10.16 -25.49 -6.88
N ALA A 316 -11.33 -25.48 -6.26
CA ALA A 316 -11.70 -24.59 -5.17
C ALA A 316 -11.94 -25.43 -3.91
N VAL A 317 -11.17 -25.20 -2.86
CA VAL A 317 -11.14 -26.02 -1.65
C VAL A 317 -11.53 -25.17 -0.46
N PHE A 318 -12.57 -25.56 0.25
CA PHE A 318 -13.02 -24.90 1.48
C PHE A 318 -12.56 -25.72 2.67
N VAL A 319 -11.75 -25.12 3.54
CA VAL A 319 -11.34 -25.75 4.80
C VAL A 319 -12.43 -25.51 5.84
N ASP A 320 -13.09 -26.59 6.27
CA ASP A 320 -14.12 -26.57 7.30
C ASP A 320 -13.87 -27.74 8.27
N LYS A 321 -13.55 -27.41 9.54
CA LYS A 321 -13.27 -28.40 10.59
C LYS A 321 -14.43 -29.36 10.86
N ALA A 322 -15.66 -28.99 10.50
CA ALA A 322 -16.81 -29.88 10.63
C ALA A 322 -16.90 -30.93 9.52
N ALA A 323 -16.18 -30.75 8.41
CA ALA A 323 -16.17 -31.69 7.31
C ALA A 323 -15.43 -32.98 7.66
N LYS A 324 -15.87 -34.10 7.07
CA LYS A 324 -15.24 -35.42 7.23
C LYS A 324 -14.57 -35.83 5.93
N GLY A 325 -13.25 -35.69 5.89
CA GLY A 325 -12.43 -35.99 4.72
C GLY A 325 -12.74 -35.09 3.52
N VAL A 326 -12.27 -35.50 2.34
CA VAL A 326 -12.45 -34.75 1.09
C VAL A 326 -13.80 -35.06 0.44
N LYS A 327 -14.74 -34.12 0.52
CA LYS A 327 -16.08 -34.18 -0.11
C LYS A 327 -16.15 -33.23 -1.31
N SER A 328 -16.62 -33.71 -2.46
CA SER A 328 -16.92 -32.83 -3.60
C SER A 328 -18.28 -32.15 -3.39
N ILE A 329 -18.37 -30.88 -3.78
CA ILE A 329 -19.56 -30.04 -3.65
C ILE A 329 -19.91 -29.38 -4.98
N SER A 330 -21.16 -29.00 -5.12
CA SER A 330 -21.67 -28.24 -6.27
C SER A 330 -21.18 -26.78 -6.26
N SER A 331 -21.25 -26.10 -7.40
CA SER A 331 -20.92 -24.67 -7.50
C SER A 331 -21.82 -23.80 -6.61
N ALA A 332 -23.10 -24.17 -6.44
CA ALA A 332 -24.04 -23.46 -5.58
C ALA A 332 -23.69 -23.60 -4.09
N GLU A 333 -23.27 -24.80 -3.66
CA GLU A 333 -22.76 -25.01 -2.30
C GLU A 333 -21.46 -24.24 -2.07
N ALA A 334 -20.57 -24.18 -3.07
CA ALA A 334 -19.33 -23.40 -2.99
C ALA A 334 -19.61 -21.90 -2.86
N ALA A 335 -20.55 -21.36 -3.63
CA ALA A 335 -20.98 -19.98 -3.52
C ALA A 335 -21.63 -19.65 -2.16
N ALA A 336 -22.43 -20.57 -1.61
CA ALA A 336 -23.01 -20.43 -0.28
C ALA A 336 -21.94 -20.47 0.83
N LEU A 337 -20.89 -21.28 0.67
CA LEU A 337 -19.75 -21.27 1.60
C LEU A 337 -18.95 -19.98 1.48
N LEU A 338 -18.71 -19.50 0.26
CA LEU A 338 -18.01 -18.24 0.01
C LEU A 338 -18.73 -17.06 0.67
N LYS A 339 -20.06 -16.98 0.58
CA LYS A 339 -20.86 -15.93 1.23
C LYS A 339 -20.73 -15.91 2.75
N LYS A 340 -20.38 -17.05 3.38
CA LYS A 340 -20.09 -17.12 4.82
C LYS A 340 -18.69 -16.62 5.16
N VAL A 341 -17.74 -16.76 4.23
CA VAL A 341 -16.37 -16.25 4.39
C VAL A 341 -16.35 -14.74 4.19
N ASP A 342 -17.12 -14.25 3.23
CA ASP A 342 -17.18 -12.85 2.85
C ASP A 342 -18.60 -12.50 2.42
N SER A 343 -19.29 -11.70 3.23
CA SER A 343 -20.68 -11.33 2.98
C SER A 343 -20.84 -10.40 1.80
N ASP A 344 -19.77 -9.77 1.31
CA ASP A 344 -19.86 -8.69 0.33
C ASP A 344 -19.40 -9.15 -1.06
N VAL A 345 -18.97 -10.41 -1.16
CA VAL A 345 -18.56 -11.01 -2.43
C VAL A 345 -19.73 -11.23 -3.38
N ASP A 346 -19.49 -10.96 -4.66
CA ASP A 346 -20.40 -11.27 -5.76
C ASP A 346 -20.40 -12.79 -6.04
N VAL A 347 -21.38 -13.46 -5.45
CA VAL A 347 -21.55 -14.91 -5.57
C VAL A 347 -21.96 -15.35 -6.98
N GLU A 348 -22.67 -14.51 -7.72
CA GLU A 348 -23.13 -14.84 -9.08
C GLU A 348 -21.94 -14.84 -10.04
N LYS A 349 -21.08 -13.82 -9.92
CA LYS A 349 -19.83 -13.74 -10.66
C LYS A 349 -18.87 -14.86 -10.27
N PHE A 350 -18.78 -15.21 -8.99
CA PHE A 350 -17.99 -16.35 -8.55
C PHE A 350 -18.47 -17.67 -9.17
N GLU A 351 -19.77 -17.94 -9.16
CA GLU A 351 -20.33 -19.12 -9.83
C GLU A 351 -20.07 -19.14 -11.33
N ALA A 352 -20.19 -17.99 -11.99
CA ALA A 352 -19.91 -17.85 -13.41
C ALA A 352 -18.44 -18.19 -13.71
N LEU A 353 -17.50 -17.71 -12.87
CA LEU A 353 -16.08 -18.02 -12.99
C LEU A 353 -15.78 -19.50 -12.75
N LEU A 354 -16.38 -20.13 -11.75
CA LEU A 354 -16.25 -21.58 -11.50
C LEU A 354 -16.67 -22.41 -12.72
N LYS A 355 -17.83 -22.07 -13.30
CA LYS A 355 -18.38 -22.77 -14.48
C LYS A 355 -17.50 -22.55 -15.71
N LYS A 356 -17.08 -21.30 -15.96
CA LYS A 356 -16.23 -20.94 -17.11
C LYS A 356 -14.86 -21.61 -17.06
N ALA A 357 -14.26 -21.71 -15.87
CA ALA A 357 -12.95 -22.33 -15.68
C ALA A 357 -12.98 -23.86 -15.52
N ASN A 358 -14.18 -24.47 -15.46
CA ASN A 358 -14.37 -25.88 -15.14
C ASN A 358 -13.69 -26.28 -13.81
N THR A 359 -13.81 -25.41 -12.80
CA THR A 359 -13.20 -25.59 -11.49
C THR A 359 -14.02 -26.55 -10.63
N LYS A 360 -13.40 -27.63 -10.15
CA LYS A 360 -14.06 -28.58 -9.22
C LYS A 360 -14.01 -28.04 -7.79
N SER A 361 -15.12 -28.11 -7.07
CA SER A 361 -15.22 -27.61 -5.70
C SER A 361 -15.21 -28.74 -4.66
N PHE A 362 -14.51 -28.52 -3.55
CA PHE A 362 -14.33 -29.49 -2.48
C PHE A 362 -14.43 -28.84 -1.10
N VAL A 363 -14.83 -29.63 -0.12
CA VAL A 363 -14.71 -29.30 1.31
C VAL A 363 -13.80 -30.32 1.97
N VAL A 364 -12.89 -29.84 2.82
CA VAL A 364 -11.90 -30.66 3.54
C VAL A 364 -11.87 -30.29 5.02
N SER A 365 -11.41 -31.21 5.86
CA SER A 365 -11.40 -31.02 7.32
C SER A 365 -10.25 -30.13 7.82
N SER A 366 -9.16 -30.06 7.06
CA SER A 366 -7.92 -29.36 7.43
C SER A 366 -7.04 -29.04 6.22
N ASP A 367 -6.09 -28.12 6.38
CA ASP A 367 -5.12 -27.75 5.32
C ASP A 367 -4.30 -28.96 4.82
N ALA A 368 -4.06 -29.96 5.67
CA ALA A 368 -3.31 -31.17 5.31
C ALA A 368 -4.03 -32.03 4.24
N GLU A 369 -5.35 -31.91 4.13
CA GLU A 369 -6.15 -32.65 3.15
C GLU A 369 -6.29 -31.92 1.81
N VAL A 370 -5.80 -30.69 1.69
CA VAL A 370 -5.88 -29.90 0.44
C VAL A 370 -5.20 -30.65 -0.71
N ASP A 371 -4.02 -31.23 -0.47
CA ASP A 371 -3.30 -32.05 -1.46
C ASP A 371 -4.12 -33.27 -1.94
N ALA A 372 -4.86 -33.89 -1.02
CA ALA A 372 -5.74 -35.01 -1.37
C ALA A 372 -6.93 -34.56 -2.22
N ALA A 373 -7.46 -33.34 -1.99
CA ALA A 373 -8.47 -32.73 -2.85
C ALA A 373 -7.94 -32.45 -4.26
N LEU A 374 -6.72 -31.91 -4.37
CA LEU A 374 -6.07 -31.67 -5.67
C LEU A 374 -5.85 -32.95 -6.46
N ALA A 375 -5.49 -34.05 -5.80
CA ALA A 375 -5.33 -35.35 -6.46
C ALA A 375 -6.65 -35.89 -7.04
N LYS A 376 -7.78 -35.68 -6.34
CA LYS A 376 -9.12 -36.13 -6.80
C LYS A 376 -9.63 -35.36 -8.01
N GLN A 377 -9.07 -34.20 -8.32
CA GLN A 377 -9.49 -33.40 -9.47
C GLN A 377 -9.18 -34.07 -10.82
N ASN A 378 -8.18 -34.96 -10.87
CA ASN A 378 -7.77 -35.69 -12.07
C ASN A 378 -8.62 -36.94 -12.38
N LYS A 379 -9.55 -37.29 -11.49
CA LYS A 379 -10.59 -38.30 -11.71
C LYS A 379 -11.89 -37.59 -12.09
#